data_AF-A0A401WA43-F1
#
_entry.id   AF-A0A401WA43-F1
#
_cell.length_a   1.000
_cell.length_b   1.000
_cell.length_c   1.000
_cell.angle_alpha   90.00
_cell.angle_beta   90.00
_cell.angle_gamma   90.00
#
_symmetry.space_group_name_H-M   'P 1'
#
loop_
_entity.id
_entity.type
_entity.pdbx_description
1 polymer ?
#
loop_
_entity_poly.entity_id
_entity_poly.type
_entity_poly.pdbx_seq_one_letter_code
_entity_poly.pdbx_strand_id
1 'polypeptide(L)'
;MSTLIRKGDGQPLRAAMKAAGLSGPALSAATKRVDPTGRGVSPAAIGVIAGRGRTARPRCRLRTAWLIADALDAPLQSLFAMPTASTDTVER
;
A
#
# COMPACT_ATOMS: atom_id res chain seq x y z
N MET A 1 5.20 1.64 -15.25
CA MET A 1 5.29 1.10 -13.87
C MET A 1 3.88 0.73 -13.39
N SER A 2 3.67 -0.50 -12.93
CA SER A 2 2.38 -0.97 -12.40
C SER A 2 2.03 -0.30 -11.06
N THR A 3 0.79 0.17 -10.93
CA THR A 3 0.27 0.81 -9.71
C THR A 3 -0.96 0.08 -9.20
N LEU A 4 -1.10 -0.04 -7.88
CA LEU A 4 -2.26 -0.62 -7.23
C LEU A 4 -3.18 0.46 -6.67
N ILE A 5 -4.46 0.12 -6.54
CA ILE A 5 -5.51 0.99 -6.00
C ILE A 5 -5.64 0.74 -4.50
N ARG A 6 -5.65 1.84 -3.73
CA ARG A 6 -5.96 1.83 -2.30
C ARG A 6 -7.44 1.52 -2.09
N LYS A 7 -7.77 0.53 -1.26
CA LYS A 7 -9.16 0.13 -0.95
C LYS A 7 -9.76 0.94 0.19
N GLY A 8 -11.08 1.22 0.11
CA GLY A 8 -11.88 1.72 1.24
C GLY A 8 -11.26 2.90 1.99
N ASP A 9 -10.73 3.87 1.26
CA ASP A 9 -9.96 4.99 1.83
C ASP A 9 -8.84 4.59 2.80
N GLY A 10 -8.13 3.50 2.52
CA GLY A 10 -7.05 2.98 3.34
C GLY A 10 -7.51 2.29 4.62
N GLN A 11 -8.81 2.02 4.78
CA GLN A 11 -9.35 1.33 5.94
C GLN A 11 -8.74 -0.08 6.13
N PRO A 12 -8.61 -0.94 5.09
CA PRO A 12 -7.96 -2.24 5.26
C PRO A 12 -6.51 -2.10 5.74
N LEU A 13 -5.79 -1.10 5.23
CA LEU A 13 -4.42 -0.81 5.65
C LEU A 13 -4.35 -0.43 7.13
N ARG A 14 -5.22 0.49 7.57
CA ARG A 14 -5.27 0.91 8.98
C ARG A 14 -5.69 -0.22 9.91
N ALA A 15 -6.60 -1.09 9.45
CA ALA A 15 -7.01 -2.26 10.22
C ALA A 15 -5.86 -3.26 10.39
N ALA A 16 -5.12 -3.56 9.31
CA ALA A 16 -3.94 -4.42 9.37
C ALA A 16 -2.82 -3.82 10.23
N MET A 17 -2.56 -2.51 10.09
CA MET A 17 -1.62 -1.79 10.97
C MET A 17 -2.02 -1.90 12.44
N LYS A 18 -3.31 -1.73 12.76
CA LYS A 18 -3.83 -1.88 14.13
C LYS A 18 -3.67 -3.31 14.64
N ALA A 19 -3.98 -4.31 13.82
CA ALA A 19 -3.83 -5.73 14.17
C ALA A 19 -2.37 -6.12 14.42
N ALA A 20 -1.44 -5.59 13.63
CA ALA A 20 0.00 -5.78 13.80
C ALA A 20 0.62 -4.91 14.90
N GLY A 21 -0.14 -4.01 15.54
CA GLY A 21 0.38 -3.08 16.54
C GLY A 21 1.37 -2.04 15.98
N LEU A 22 1.31 -1.75 14.67
CA LEU A 22 2.28 -0.88 14.00
C LEU A 22 1.71 0.53 13.77
N SER A 23 2.47 1.54 14.20
CA SER A 23 2.29 2.93 13.78
C SER A 23 2.87 3.16 12.38
N GLY A 24 2.62 4.33 11.78
CA GLY A 24 3.21 4.70 10.47
C GLY A 24 4.75 4.64 10.45
N PRO A 25 5.46 5.25 11.41
CA PRO A 25 6.91 5.10 11.53
C PRO A 25 7.37 3.66 11.79
N ALA A 26 6.63 2.90 12.61
CA ALA A 26 6.98 1.50 12.89
C ALA A 26 6.83 0.63 11.63
N LEU A 27 5.77 0.83 10.85
CA LEU A 27 5.60 0.19 9.55
C LEU A 27 6.71 0.59 8.58
N SER A 28 7.16 1.85 8.58
CA SER A 28 8.31 2.27 7.76
C SER A 28 9.56 1.48 8.10
N ALA A 29 9.86 1.32 9.40
CA ALA A 29 10.97 0.51 9.85
C ALA A 29 10.80 -0.97 9.47
N ALA A 30 9.60 -1.53 9.62
CA ALA A 30 9.31 -2.91 9.23
C ALA A 30 9.51 -3.14 7.73
N THR A 31 9.07 -2.20 6.88
CA THR A 31 9.27 -2.29 5.42
C THR A 31 10.75 -2.28 5.02
N LYS A 32 11.62 -1.64 5.80
CA LYS A 32 13.08 -1.69 5.55
C LYS A 32 13.68 -3.06 5.85
N ARG A 33 13.14 -3.79 6.83
CA ARG A 33 13.63 -5.12 7.21
C ARG A 33 13.33 -6.18 6.15
N VAL A 34 12.19 -6.03 5.47
CA VAL A 34 11.76 -6.95 4.39
C VAL A 34 12.22 -6.51 3.00
N ASP A 35 12.70 -5.28 2.83
CA ASP A 35 13.25 -4.80 1.55
C ASP A 35 14.69 -5.30 1.37
N PRO A 36 15.01 -6.15 0.37
CA PRO A 36 16.37 -6.63 0.12
C PRO A 36 17.38 -5.51 -0.17
N THR A 37 16.91 -4.33 -0.58
CA THR A 37 17.76 -3.16 -0.84
C THR A 37 17.91 -2.24 0.38
N GLY A 38 17.23 -2.55 1.49
CA GLY A 38 17.27 -1.77 2.74
C GLY A 38 16.58 -0.40 2.68
N ARG A 39 15.95 -0.03 1.55
CA ARG A 39 15.32 1.29 1.38
C ARG A 39 13.98 1.40 2.08
N GLY A 40 13.14 0.38 1.95
CA GLY A 40 11.79 0.34 2.52
C GLY A 40 10.87 1.42 1.94
N VAL A 41 9.81 1.73 2.69
CA VAL A 41 8.84 2.78 2.38
C VAL A 41 8.96 3.90 3.41
N SER A 42 9.04 5.16 2.98
CA SER A 42 9.18 6.29 3.90
C SER A 42 7.92 6.48 4.78
N PRO A 43 8.06 7.05 6.00
CA PRO A 43 6.90 7.31 6.86
C PRO A 43 5.87 8.22 6.20
N ALA A 44 6.32 9.22 5.42
CA ALA A 44 5.45 10.11 4.67
C ALA A 44 4.64 9.37 3.59
N ALA A 45 5.28 8.45 2.85
CA ALA A 45 4.58 7.63 1.86
C ALA A 45 3.56 6.69 2.52
N ILE A 46 3.88 6.13 3.69
CA ILE A 46 2.92 5.36 4.49
C ILE A 46 1.74 6.26 4.91
N GLY A 47 1.99 7.47 5.40
CA GLY A 47 0.93 8.41 5.77
C GLY A 47 0.01 8.77 4.60
N VAL A 48 0.57 8.92 3.40
CA VAL A 48 -0.19 9.17 2.16
C VAL A 48 -1.08 7.98 1.77
N ILE A 49 -0.63 6.75 2.00
CA ILE A 49 -1.37 5.54 1.60
C ILE A 49 -2.36 5.10 2.69
N ALA A 50 -1.97 5.17 3.96
CA ALA A 50 -2.80 4.79 5.10
C ALA A 50 -3.78 5.89 5.52
N GLY A 51 -3.50 7.15 5.16
CA GLY A 51 -4.26 8.32 5.60
C GLY A 51 -5.60 8.53 4.89
N ARG A 52 -6.39 9.45 5.44
CA ARG A 52 -7.64 9.99 4.87
C ARG A 52 -7.55 11.50 4.55
N GLY A 53 -6.40 12.11 4.79
CA GLY A 53 -6.22 13.55 4.66
C GLY A 53 -6.09 14.02 3.20
N ARG A 54 -6.00 15.33 3.00
CA ARG A 54 -5.85 15.99 1.69
C ARG A 54 -4.69 15.46 0.85
N THR A 55 -3.65 14.95 1.50
CA THR A 55 -2.46 14.40 0.83
C THR A 55 -2.60 12.93 0.46
N ALA A 56 -3.70 12.27 0.83
CA ALA A 56 -3.93 10.87 0.50
C ALA A 56 -3.91 10.66 -1.02
N ARG A 57 -3.37 9.52 -1.43
CA ARG A 57 -3.31 9.15 -2.85
C ARG A 57 -4.17 7.92 -3.12
N PRO A 58 -4.91 7.88 -4.23
CA PRO A 58 -5.76 6.73 -4.57
C PRO A 58 -4.94 5.52 -5.01
N ARG A 59 -3.68 5.73 -5.40
CA ARG A 59 -2.81 4.69 -5.98
C ARG A 59 -1.40 4.74 -5.40
N CYS A 60 -0.73 3.60 -5.38
CA CYS A 60 0.69 3.49 -5.04
C CYS A 60 1.40 2.53 -5.99
N ARG A 61 2.74 2.57 -6.01
CA ARG A 61 3.55 1.65 -6.84
C ARG A 61 3.41 0.22 -6.32
N LEU A 62 3.43 -0.77 -7.20
CA LEU A 62 3.37 -2.19 -6.83
C LEU A 62 4.41 -2.56 -5.77
N ARG A 63 5.67 -2.13 -5.95
CA ARG A 63 6.74 -2.35 -4.96
C ARG A 63 6.38 -1.81 -3.57
N THR A 64 5.82 -0.61 -3.49
CA THR A 64 5.41 -0.01 -2.21
C THR A 64 4.31 -0.83 -1.56
N ALA A 65 3.32 -1.26 -2.34
CA ALA A 65 2.23 -2.09 -1.83
C ALA A 65 2.73 -3.46 -1.34
N TRP A 66 3.65 -4.08 -2.08
CA TRP A 66 4.24 -5.37 -1.73
C TRP A 66 5.03 -5.29 -0.41
N LEU A 67 5.91 -4.29 -0.26
CA LEU A 67 6.65 -4.10 0.99
C LEU A 67 5.74 -3.85 2.19
N ILE A 68 4.64 -3.11 2.00
CA ILE A 68 3.66 -2.87 3.07
C ILE A 68 2.92 -4.17 3.43
N ALA A 69 2.50 -4.95 2.43
CA ALA A 69 1.80 -6.21 2.64
C ALA A 69 2.67 -7.23 3.37
N ASP A 70 3.92 -7.38 2.94
CA ASP A 70 4.90 -8.27 3.55
C ASP A 70 5.24 -7.85 4.99
N ALA A 71 5.47 -6.56 5.22
CA ALA A 71 5.73 -6.03 6.57
C ALA A 71 4.53 -6.14 7.53
N LEU A 72 3.30 -6.29 7.01
CA LEU A 72 2.07 -6.47 7.79
C LEU A 72 1.64 -7.94 7.89
N ASP A 73 2.39 -8.86 7.27
CA ASP A 73 2.01 -10.26 7.12
C ASP A 73 0.56 -10.44 6.62
N ALA A 74 0.21 -9.65 5.61
CA ALA A 74 -1.16 -9.55 5.11
C ALA A 74 -1.21 -9.79 3.59
N PRO A 75 -2.20 -10.52 3.06
CA PRO A 75 -2.32 -10.73 1.62
C PRO A 75 -2.46 -9.40 0.87
N LEU A 76 -1.66 -9.20 -0.18
CA LEU A 76 -1.65 -7.96 -0.97
C LEU A 76 -3.05 -7.54 -1.45
N GLN A 77 -3.84 -8.52 -1.90
CA GLN A 77 -5.20 -8.35 -2.39
C GLN A 77 -6.21 -8.01 -1.27
N SER A 78 -5.89 -8.25 -0.01
CA SER A 78 -6.74 -7.79 1.11
C SER A 78 -6.60 -6.28 1.31
N LEU A 79 -5.41 -5.74 1.04
CA LEU A 79 -5.05 -4.34 1.29
C LEU A 79 -5.27 -3.44 0.08
N PHE A 80 -5.01 -3.97 -1.12
CA PHE A 80 -5.02 -3.21 -2.37
C PHE A 80 -5.82 -3.93 -3.45
N ALA A 81 -6.31 -3.18 -4.44
CA ALA A 81 -6.92 -3.72 -5.65
C ALA A 81 -5.98 -3.55 -6.85
N MET A 82 -6.02 -4.52 -7.75
CA MET A 82 -5.42 -4.35 -9.07
C MET A 82 -6.24 -3.32 -9.87
N PRO A 83 -5.62 -2.45 -10.68
CA PRO A 83 -6.35 -1.78 -11.74
C PRO A 83 -7.04 -2.83 -12.60
N THR A 84 -8.33 -2.64 -12.86
CA THR A 84 -8.98 -3.32 -13.97
C THR A 84 -8.30 -2.85 -15.25
N ALA A 85 -7.97 -3.79 -16.15
CA ALA A 85 -7.64 -3.39 -17.52
C ALA A 85 -8.87 -2.68 -18.09
N SER A 86 -8.69 -1.49 -18.70
CA SER A 86 -9.75 -0.92 -19.52
C SER A 86 -9.97 -1.91 -20.66
N THR A 87 -11.09 -2.60 -20.68
CA THR A 87 -11.56 -3.35 -21.85
C THR A 87 -12.33 -2.40 -22.76
N ASP A 88 -11.75 -1.23 -23.06
CA ASP A 88 -12.17 -0.43 -24.22
C ASP A 88 -11.54 -1.04 -25.46
N THR A 89 -11.88 -2.30 -25.75
CA THR A 89 -11.78 -2.79 -27.12
C THR A 89 -12.99 -2.19 -27.83
N VAL A 90 -12.85 -0.95 -28.31
CA VAL A 90 -13.75 -0.43 -29.33
C VAL A 90 -13.35 -1.13 -30.61
N GLU A 91 -13.92 -2.32 -30.85
CA GLU A 91 -13.90 -2.91 -32.19
C GLU A 91 -14.66 -1.96 -33.11
N ARG A 92 -13.95 -1.36 -34.07
CA ARG A 92 -14.50 -0.50 -35.11
C ARG A 92 -14.36 -1.19 -36.45
#